data_AF-A0A936QM02-F1
#
_entry.id   AF-A0A936QM02-F1
#
_cell.length_a   1.000
_cell.length_b   1.000
_cell.length_c   1.000
_cell.angle_alpha   90.00
_cell.angle_beta   90.00
_cell.angle_gamma   90.00
#
_symmetry.space_group_name_H-M   'P 1'
#
loop_
_entity.id
_entity.type
_entity.pdbx_description
1 polymer ?
#
loop_
_entity_poly.entity_id
_entity_poly.type
_entity_poly.pdbx_seq_one_letter_code
_entity_poly.pdbx_strand_id
1 'polypeptide(L)'
;MIKFPSILFFILIPLFCLNAQTKISSIEITGNEYLTKSNILELMLSKKDGNFKEEQFRIDLKTIRDKYKSSGFLFTKFEEESVLYSEDSSFADITLKINEGEKVVIGEILIDGNTVLNDNEILNLFVTKKGDVLNEAILNDDLLELLKTYEAKELPFAKISVKDISVYKSGEKNKLKLELFVTENSRVKIDQVKIKGNETTEENVILRELHLDKNKFITSKSLQEMKERLDRLNIFEFIDDPKIYSERNKTGSGLLIEVKEGNTNTFDGIIGYNPPSGENDNGYFTGLVNVSFRNLFGTGRRIDAKYQQEVKETQELEFKYLEPYFFNFPLNLNFGFLQRIQDTTYTLRNLDLKGDFLFSDKFTVSLIAGYNRVIPSDIANPSFLIADSRTFSSGVELRYDSRDNIFVPSKGFLYKSFYSYGNKRIFNISSLQNSGYSENYSMQRYYIELDFYSSFLKRQTALIKLFGGEVRSDKLEDSDFFRIGGNKFIRGYRNEQFLASRIASGNAELRYSISRKGFLFGFFDAGYFFRPEDVINNYSSQSGFLYGYGFGIRLESSLGIIGVSYALGKDDGILDGKINFGLINDF
;
A
#
# COMPACT_ATOMS: atom_id res chain seq x y z
N MET A 1 20.26 36.86 39.16
CA MET A 1 19.70 38.23 39.04
C MET A 1 20.76 39.12 38.39
N ILE A 2 20.72 39.24 37.06
CA ILE A 2 21.61 40.10 36.26
C ILE A 2 20.73 40.69 35.15
N LYS A 3 20.58 42.01 35.14
CA LYS A 3 19.88 42.78 34.09
C LYS A 3 20.88 43.09 32.97
N PHE A 4 20.53 42.73 31.74
CA PHE A 4 21.12 43.32 30.53
C PHE A 4 20.11 44.27 29.86
N PRO A 5 20.57 45.35 29.21
CA PRO A 5 19.76 46.46 28.78
C PRO A 5 19.11 46.21 27.40
N SER A 6 18.11 47.05 27.15
CA SER A 6 17.31 47.22 25.94
C SER A 6 18.11 47.03 24.64
N ILE A 7 17.88 45.89 23.96
CA ILE A 7 18.22 45.70 22.56
C ILE A 7 16.96 46.00 21.74
N LEU A 8 17.07 47.02 20.91
CA LEU A 8 16.07 47.49 19.97
C LEU A 8 15.70 46.36 19.00
N PHE A 9 14.50 45.79 19.13
CA PHE A 9 13.98 44.83 18.17
C PHE A 9 13.55 45.61 16.92
N PHE A 10 14.37 45.56 15.86
CA PHE A 10 13.91 45.93 14.53
C PHE A 10 12.86 44.89 14.12
N ILE A 11 11.59 45.21 14.33
CA ILE A 11 10.48 44.50 13.66
C ILE A 11 10.61 44.87 12.19
N LEU A 12 11.18 43.96 11.40
CA LEU A 12 10.90 43.89 9.97
C LEU A 12 9.41 43.59 9.86
N ILE A 13 8.59 44.62 9.66
CA ILE A 13 7.22 44.46 9.20
C ILE A 13 7.38 43.94 7.77
N PRO A 14 7.02 42.68 7.44
CA PRO A 14 6.79 42.37 6.05
C PRO A 14 5.68 43.32 5.62
N LEU A 15 5.93 44.18 4.62
CA LEU A 15 4.87 44.81 3.87
C LEU A 15 4.01 43.65 3.36
N PHE A 16 2.98 43.29 4.11
CA PHE A 16 1.79 42.72 3.53
C PHE A 16 1.27 43.83 2.62
N CYS A 17 1.69 43.80 1.35
CA CYS A 17 0.75 44.14 0.32
C CYS A 17 -0.46 43.26 0.61
N LEU A 18 -1.50 43.84 1.23
CA LEU A 18 -2.84 43.33 1.05
C LEU A 18 -3.01 43.35 -0.47
N ASN A 19 -2.78 42.21 -1.12
CA ASN A 19 -3.37 41.96 -2.41
C ASN A 19 -4.86 42.09 -2.13
N ALA A 20 -5.46 43.20 -2.55
CA ALA A 20 -6.90 43.36 -2.53
C ALA A 20 -7.44 42.16 -3.32
N GLN A 21 -8.01 41.19 -2.59
CA GLN A 21 -8.54 39.99 -3.20
C GLN A 21 -9.93 40.36 -3.70
N THR A 22 -10.06 40.50 -5.02
CA THR A 22 -11.34 40.71 -5.66
C THR A 22 -12.24 39.50 -5.38
N LYS A 23 -13.38 39.71 -4.73
CA LYS A 23 -14.35 38.65 -4.43
C LYS A 23 -15.42 38.57 -5.52
N ILE A 24 -15.88 37.35 -5.81
CA ILE A 24 -16.95 37.14 -6.78
C ILE A 24 -18.29 37.47 -6.12
N SER A 25 -18.91 38.56 -6.54
CA SER A 25 -20.20 39.02 -6.02
C SER A 25 -21.36 38.21 -6.61
N SER A 26 -21.34 38.01 -7.93
CA SER A 26 -22.36 37.23 -8.64
C SER A 26 -21.79 36.45 -9.82
N ILE A 27 -22.48 35.35 -10.14
CA ILE A 27 -22.25 34.55 -11.35
C ILE A 27 -23.59 34.39 -12.06
N GLU A 28 -23.72 35.08 -13.19
CA GLU A 28 -24.86 34.99 -14.07
C GLU A 28 -24.53 34.07 -15.26
N ILE A 29 -25.39 33.10 -15.51
CA ILE A 29 -25.24 32.13 -16.59
C ILE A 29 -26.56 32.10 -17.33
N THR A 30 -26.51 32.34 -18.64
CA THR A 30 -27.67 32.40 -19.52
C THR A 30 -27.41 31.62 -20.81
N GLY A 31 -28.48 31.19 -21.49
CA GLY A 31 -28.40 30.39 -22.72
C GLY A 31 -28.07 28.91 -22.51
N ASN A 32 -28.03 28.45 -21.25
CA ASN A 32 -27.86 27.05 -20.89
C ASN A 32 -29.24 26.35 -20.76
N GLU A 33 -29.60 25.52 -21.75
CA GLU A 33 -30.86 24.75 -21.77
C GLU A 33 -30.62 23.28 -21.37
N TYR A 34 -29.51 22.69 -21.80
CA TYR A 34 -29.17 21.29 -21.51
C TYR A 34 -28.55 21.10 -20.12
N LEU A 35 -27.53 21.89 -19.78
CA LEU A 35 -26.95 21.86 -18.44
C LEU A 35 -27.66 22.87 -17.56
N THR A 36 -28.13 22.44 -16.38
CA THR A 36 -28.72 23.37 -15.43
C THR A 36 -27.66 24.34 -14.90
N LYS A 37 -28.07 25.54 -14.51
CA LYS A 37 -27.17 26.54 -13.90
C LYS A 37 -26.40 25.95 -12.72
N SER A 38 -27.06 25.12 -11.91
CA SER A 38 -26.43 24.41 -10.79
C SER A 38 -25.33 23.44 -11.23
N ASN A 39 -25.52 22.68 -12.31
CA ASN A 39 -24.49 21.76 -12.81
C ASN A 39 -23.27 22.53 -13.33
N ILE A 40 -23.48 23.65 -14.02
CA ILE A 40 -22.38 24.49 -14.51
C ILE A 40 -21.62 25.07 -13.32
N LEU A 41 -22.32 25.63 -12.33
CA LEU A 41 -21.71 26.15 -11.11
C LEU A 41 -20.94 25.08 -10.34
N GLU A 42 -21.40 23.83 -10.31
CA GLU A 42 -20.69 22.72 -9.66
C GLU A 42 -19.35 22.41 -10.33
N LEU A 43 -19.30 22.43 -11.67
CA LEU A 43 -18.09 22.22 -12.48
C LEU A 43 -17.06 23.35 -12.34
N MET A 44 -17.51 24.57 -12.03
CA MET A 44 -16.63 25.73 -11.86
C MET A 44 -15.85 25.66 -10.53
N LEU A 45 -14.56 25.99 -10.58
CA LEU A 45 -13.71 26.30 -9.44
C LEU A 45 -14.08 27.67 -8.84
N SER A 46 -14.46 28.62 -9.69
CA SER A 46 -14.94 29.95 -9.28
C SER A 46 -16.32 29.84 -8.64
N LYS A 47 -16.43 30.29 -7.39
CA LYS A 47 -17.68 30.27 -6.61
C LYS A 47 -18.05 31.66 -6.14
N LYS A 48 -19.36 31.92 -6.01
CA LYS A 48 -19.88 33.11 -5.33
C LYS A 48 -19.24 33.25 -3.94
N ASP A 49 -18.91 34.49 -3.57
CA ASP A 49 -18.21 34.87 -2.33
C ASP A 49 -16.76 34.39 -2.22
N GLY A 50 -16.26 33.65 -3.22
CA GLY A 50 -14.87 33.24 -3.36
C GLY A 50 -13.98 34.31 -3.99
N ASN A 51 -12.66 34.10 -3.95
CA ASN A 51 -11.70 35.01 -4.59
C ASN A 51 -11.64 34.77 -6.10
N PHE A 52 -11.78 35.83 -6.88
CA PHE A 52 -11.61 35.77 -8.33
C PHE A 52 -10.13 35.56 -8.69
N LYS A 53 -9.87 34.59 -9.56
CA LYS A 53 -8.57 34.38 -10.20
C LYS A 53 -8.77 34.13 -11.67
N GLU A 54 -8.19 34.98 -12.52
CA GLU A 54 -8.27 34.89 -13.98
C GLU A 54 -7.88 33.49 -14.51
N GLU A 55 -6.82 32.89 -13.96
CA GLU A 55 -6.38 31.55 -14.37
C GLU A 55 -7.44 30.47 -14.06
N GLN A 56 -8.10 30.56 -12.91
CA GLN A 56 -9.17 29.63 -12.54
C GLN A 56 -10.38 29.80 -13.45
N PHE A 57 -10.75 31.04 -13.78
CA PHE A 57 -11.86 31.32 -14.68
C PHE A 57 -11.61 30.76 -16.10
N ARG A 58 -10.38 30.83 -16.62
CA ARG A 58 -10.03 30.20 -17.89
C ARG A 58 -10.13 28.67 -17.85
N ILE A 59 -9.77 28.04 -16.72
CA ILE A 59 -9.94 26.61 -16.50
C ILE A 59 -11.43 26.25 -16.46
N ASP A 60 -12.25 27.07 -15.81
CA ASP A 60 -13.70 26.89 -15.73
C ASP A 60 -14.35 26.93 -17.12
N LEU A 61 -14.05 27.96 -17.92
CA LEU A 61 -14.53 28.08 -19.30
C LEU A 61 -14.16 26.86 -20.16
N LYS A 62 -12.92 26.37 -20.02
CA LYS A 62 -12.47 25.16 -20.71
C LYS A 62 -13.24 23.93 -20.24
N THR A 63 -13.39 23.75 -18.93
CA THR A 63 -14.09 22.60 -18.33
C THR A 63 -15.57 22.55 -18.77
N ILE A 64 -16.24 23.69 -18.81
CA ILE A 64 -17.62 23.81 -19.30
C ILE A 64 -17.67 23.42 -20.78
N ARG A 65 -16.79 23.97 -21.61
CA ARG A 65 -16.72 23.66 -23.05
C ARG A 65 -16.48 22.17 -23.31
N ASP A 66 -15.53 21.58 -22.58
CA ASP A 66 -15.20 20.16 -22.69
C ASP A 66 -16.38 19.28 -22.23
N LYS A 67 -17.13 19.71 -21.20
CA LYS A 67 -18.34 19.01 -20.77
C LYS A 67 -19.43 19.03 -21.85
N TYR A 68 -19.73 20.18 -22.44
CA TYR A 68 -20.70 20.29 -23.53
C TYR A 68 -20.30 19.44 -24.75
N LYS A 69 -19.02 19.49 -25.15
CA LYS A 69 -18.48 18.66 -26.22
C LYS A 69 -18.65 17.16 -25.94
N SER A 70 -18.32 16.72 -24.73
CA SER A 70 -18.48 15.32 -24.32
C SER A 70 -19.93 14.84 -24.35
N SER A 71 -20.90 15.76 -24.24
CA SER A 71 -22.34 15.51 -24.33
C SER A 71 -22.93 15.73 -25.74
N GLY A 72 -22.07 15.89 -26.76
CA GLY A 72 -22.48 15.94 -28.17
C GLY A 72 -22.71 17.35 -28.72
N PHE A 73 -22.42 18.39 -27.96
CA PHE A 73 -22.51 19.78 -28.41
C PHE A 73 -21.14 20.27 -28.91
N LEU A 74 -20.75 19.83 -30.11
CA LEU A 74 -19.42 20.13 -30.66
C LEU A 74 -19.20 21.62 -30.99
N PHE A 75 -20.28 22.34 -31.25
CA PHE A 75 -20.26 23.74 -31.71
C PHE A 75 -20.62 24.74 -30.61
N THR A 76 -20.56 24.35 -29.33
CA THR A 76 -20.80 25.25 -28.21
C THR A 76 -19.85 26.44 -28.24
N LYS A 77 -20.41 27.64 -28.12
CA LYS A 77 -19.68 28.90 -28.07
C LYS A 77 -20.15 29.70 -26.87
N PHE A 78 -19.24 30.45 -26.28
CA PHE A 78 -19.64 31.52 -25.37
C PHE A 78 -19.83 32.78 -26.21
N GLU A 79 -21.04 33.30 -26.22
CA GLU A 79 -21.36 34.58 -26.86
C GLU A 79 -20.88 35.76 -26.01
N GLU A 80 -20.81 35.55 -24.70
CA GLU A 80 -20.29 36.52 -23.75
C GLU A 80 -19.51 35.81 -22.63
N GLU A 81 -18.29 36.30 -22.37
CA GLU A 81 -17.40 35.89 -21.28
C GLU A 81 -16.90 37.17 -20.59
N SER A 82 -17.77 37.87 -19.85
CA SER A 82 -17.43 39.17 -19.26
C SER A 82 -17.23 39.08 -17.73
N VAL A 83 -16.23 39.81 -17.25
CA VAL A 83 -15.95 40.00 -15.81
C VAL A 83 -15.95 41.50 -15.54
N LEU A 84 -16.95 41.97 -14.81
CA LEU A 84 -17.10 43.37 -14.44
C LEU A 84 -16.56 43.59 -13.03
N TYR A 85 -15.59 44.48 -12.90
CA TYR A 85 -15.00 44.84 -11.62
C TYR A 85 -15.72 46.07 -11.04
N SER A 86 -15.92 46.09 -9.72
CA SER A 86 -16.38 47.29 -9.02
C SER A 86 -15.33 48.42 -9.14
N GLU A 87 -15.75 49.68 -8.95
CA GLU A 87 -14.85 50.85 -9.06
C GLU A 87 -13.62 50.76 -8.15
N ASP A 88 -13.76 50.10 -7.00
CA ASP A 88 -12.70 49.85 -6.02
C ASP A 88 -11.95 48.50 -6.23
N SER A 89 -12.30 47.75 -7.28
CA SER A 89 -11.77 46.40 -7.60
C SER A 89 -11.94 45.36 -6.49
N SER A 90 -12.78 45.63 -5.48
CA SER A 90 -13.07 44.72 -4.38
C SER A 90 -13.98 43.57 -4.81
N PHE A 91 -14.82 43.76 -5.82
CA PHE A 91 -15.77 42.77 -6.31
C PHE A 91 -15.67 42.57 -7.82
N ALA A 92 -15.96 41.35 -8.25
CA ALA A 92 -16.12 40.96 -9.64
C ALA A 92 -17.47 40.27 -9.85
N ASP A 93 -18.20 40.68 -10.87
CA ASP A 93 -19.41 40.02 -11.36
C ASP A 93 -19.08 39.30 -12.67
N ILE A 94 -19.41 38.02 -12.73
CA ILE A 94 -19.13 37.16 -13.88
C ILE A 94 -20.42 36.93 -14.65
N THR A 95 -20.41 37.24 -15.95
CA THR A 95 -21.53 36.97 -16.86
C THR A 95 -21.08 36.04 -17.97
N LEU A 96 -21.75 34.88 -18.04
CA LEU A 96 -21.54 33.86 -19.06
C LEU A 96 -22.80 33.71 -19.89
N LYS A 97 -22.71 34.02 -21.19
CA LYS A 97 -23.78 33.71 -22.15
C LYS A 97 -23.33 32.57 -23.05
N ILE A 98 -23.98 31.42 -22.90
CA ILE A 98 -23.63 30.19 -23.60
C ILE A 98 -24.59 30.01 -24.77
N ASN A 99 -24.05 29.72 -25.94
CA ASN A 99 -24.79 29.15 -27.06
C ASN A 99 -24.39 27.69 -27.16
N GLU A 100 -25.27 26.80 -26.70
CA GLU A 100 -25.00 25.36 -26.66
C GLU A 100 -24.76 24.78 -28.06
N GLY A 101 -25.42 25.35 -29.08
CA GLY A 101 -25.44 24.82 -30.43
C GLY A 101 -26.34 23.59 -30.56
N GLU A 102 -26.45 23.07 -31.78
CA GLU A 102 -27.23 21.86 -32.04
C GLU A 102 -26.47 20.60 -31.64
N LYS A 103 -27.19 19.62 -31.08
CA LYS A 103 -26.65 18.29 -30.80
C LYS A 103 -26.18 17.60 -32.08
N VAL A 104 -24.97 17.06 -32.03
CA VAL A 104 -24.45 16.20 -33.09
C VAL A 104 -24.87 14.76 -32.83
N VAL A 105 -25.42 14.13 -33.84
CA VAL A 105 -25.93 12.75 -33.80
C VAL A 105 -24.99 11.84 -34.56
N ILE A 106 -24.81 10.59 -34.12
CA ILE A 106 -24.03 9.60 -34.85
C ILE A 106 -24.74 9.27 -36.16
N GLY A 107 -24.13 9.67 -37.28
CA GLY A 107 -24.66 9.42 -38.63
C GLY A 107 -24.21 8.08 -39.19
N GLU A 108 -22.91 7.85 -39.17
CA GLU A 108 -22.29 6.64 -39.69
C GLU A 108 -20.97 6.36 -38.97
N ILE A 109 -20.73 5.10 -38.65
CA ILE A 109 -19.46 4.59 -38.14
C ILE A 109 -18.96 3.59 -39.19
N LEU A 110 -17.87 3.94 -39.86
CA LEU A 110 -17.19 3.07 -40.81
C LEU A 110 -15.96 2.48 -40.13
N ILE A 111 -15.75 1.18 -40.31
CA ILE A 111 -14.63 0.46 -39.74
C ILE A 111 -13.85 -0.16 -40.89
N ASP A 112 -12.54 -0.01 -40.87
CA ASP A 112 -11.61 -0.49 -41.89
C ASP A 112 -10.43 -1.19 -41.21
N GLY A 113 -9.79 -2.13 -41.92
CA GLY A 113 -8.66 -2.92 -41.39
C GLY A 113 -9.03 -4.08 -40.45
N ASN A 114 -10.31 -4.27 -40.15
CA ASN A 114 -10.81 -5.41 -39.39
C ASN A 114 -10.98 -6.66 -40.27
N THR A 115 -10.21 -7.72 -40.01
CA THR A 115 -10.26 -9.00 -40.72
C THR A 115 -10.72 -10.15 -39.82
N VAL A 116 -10.53 -10.03 -38.51
CA VAL A 116 -10.91 -11.04 -37.52
C VAL A 116 -12.34 -10.86 -37.03
N LEU A 117 -12.80 -9.61 -36.91
CA LEU A 117 -14.18 -9.28 -36.57
C LEU A 117 -14.83 -8.60 -37.76
N ASN A 118 -16.06 -8.98 -38.09
CA ASN A 118 -16.81 -8.27 -39.13
C ASN A 118 -17.48 -6.99 -38.57
N ASP A 119 -17.85 -6.06 -39.45
CA ASP A 119 -18.40 -4.76 -39.07
C ASP A 119 -19.63 -4.90 -38.17
N ASN A 120 -20.51 -5.87 -38.44
CA ASN A 120 -21.72 -6.09 -37.65
C ASN A 120 -21.40 -6.57 -36.24
N GLU A 121 -20.39 -7.43 -36.05
CA GLU A 121 -19.93 -7.85 -34.73
C GLU A 121 -19.42 -6.66 -33.93
N ILE A 122 -18.63 -5.78 -34.55
CA ILE A 122 -18.09 -4.59 -33.89
C ILE A 122 -19.20 -3.60 -33.54
N LEU A 123 -20.09 -3.30 -34.49
CA LEU A 123 -21.22 -2.40 -34.27
C LEU A 123 -22.23 -2.94 -33.26
N ASN A 124 -22.31 -4.27 -33.08
CA ASN A 124 -23.14 -4.88 -32.05
C ASN A 124 -22.53 -4.74 -30.65
N LEU A 125 -21.19 -4.77 -30.53
CA LEU A 125 -20.48 -4.54 -29.27
C LEU A 125 -20.65 -3.10 -28.78
N PHE A 126 -20.72 -2.13 -29.69
CA PHE A 126 -20.85 -0.72 -29.32
C PHE A 126 -22.22 -0.45 -28.68
N VAL A 127 -22.24 0.23 -27.54
CA VAL A 127 -23.43 0.84 -26.98
C VAL A 127 -23.90 1.97 -27.88
N THR A 128 -22.96 2.72 -28.46
CA THR A 128 -23.23 3.80 -29.42
C THR A 128 -23.84 3.25 -30.71
N LYS A 129 -25.08 3.66 -31.02
CA LYS A 129 -25.77 3.31 -32.26
C LYS A 129 -25.98 4.51 -33.19
N LYS A 130 -26.20 4.20 -34.46
CA LYS A 130 -26.61 5.18 -35.47
C LYS A 130 -27.93 5.84 -35.05
N GLY A 131 -27.93 7.16 -34.99
CA GLY A 131 -29.07 7.96 -34.53
C GLY A 131 -28.98 8.44 -33.09
N ASP A 132 -28.02 7.94 -32.30
CA ASP A 132 -27.79 8.40 -30.93
C ASP A 132 -27.09 9.76 -30.91
N VAL A 133 -27.33 10.55 -29.86
CA VAL A 133 -26.58 11.77 -29.62
C VAL A 133 -25.14 11.39 -29.28
N LEU A 134 -24.16 12.07 -29.89
CA LEU A 134 -22.75 11.83 -29.61
C LEU A 134 -22.49 11.96 -28.11
N ASN A 135 -21.95 10.90 -27.52
CA ASN A 135 -21.42 10.91 -26.16
C ASN A 135 -20.00 10.36 -26.22
N GLU A 136 -19.03 11.24 -26.03
CA GLU A 136 -17.61 10.90 -26.17
C GLU A 136 -17.16 9.87 -25.13
N ALA A 137 -17.73 9.90 -23.93
CA ALA A 137 -17.41 8.93 -22.88
C ALA A 137 -17.87 7.53 -23.27
N ILE A 138 -19.10 7.39 -23.76
CA ILE A 138 -19.65 6.09 -24.22
C ILE A 138 -18.86 5.59 -25.43
N LEU A 139 -18.53 6.46 -26.38
CA LEU A 139 -17.73 6.07 -27.55
C LEU A 139 -16.33 5.60 -27.16
N ASN A 140 -15.68 6.26 -26.20
CA ASN A 140 -14.38 5.80 -25.69
C ASN A 140 -14.49 4.46 -24.96
N ASP A 141 -15.55 4.24 -24.18
CA ASP A 141 -15.82 2.95 -23.54
C ASP A 141 -16.03 1.83 -24.59
N ASP A 142 -16.76 2.13 -25.67
CA ASP A 142 -16.96 1.23 -26.81
C ASP A 142 -15.63 0.84 -27.49
N LEU A 143 -14.75 1.82 -27.73
CA LEU A 143 -13.42 1.58 -28.30
C LEU A 143 -12.54 0.72 -27.38
N LEU A 144 -12.60 0.97 -26.07
CA LEU A 144 -11.88 0.17 -25.07
C LEU A 144 -12.41 -1.27 -25.03
N GLU A 145 -13.72 -1.46 -25.12
CA GLU A 145 -14.33 -2.79 -25.15
C GLU A 145 -13.98 -3.55 -26.43
N LEU A 146 -13.89 -2.86 -27.57
CA LEU A 146 -13.40 -3.45 -28.81
C LEU A 146 -11.95 -3.91 -28.68
N LEU A 147 -11.06 -3.09 -28.09
CA LEU A 147 -9.68 -3.49 -27.82
C LEU A 147 -9.61 -4.74 -26.91
N LYS A 148 -10.44 -4.81 -25.85
CA LYS A 148 -10.53 -6.01 -25.01
C LYS A 148 -11.02 -7.24 -25.77
N THR A 149 -11.97 -7.06 -26.69
CA THR A 149 -12.47 -8.15 -27.53
C THR A 149 -11.37 -8.68 -28.44
N TYR A 150 -10.58 -7.78 -29.05
CA TYR A 150 -9.41 -8.17 -29.82
C TYR A 150 -8.35 -8.89 -28.98
N GLU A 151 -8.10 -8.41 -27.75
CA GLU A 151 -7.22 -9.11 -26.81
C GLU A 151 -7.73 -10.53 -26.48
N ALA A 152 -9.04 -10.70 -26.26
CA ALA A 152 -9.65 -12.01 -26.04
C ALA A 152 -9.58 -12.94 -27.26
N LYS A 153 -9.44 -12.39 -28.47
CA LYS A 153 -9.19 -13.13 -29.73
C LYS A 153 -7.69 -13.36 -30.00
N GLU A 154 -6.85 -13.20 -28.98
CA GLU A 154 -5.39 -13.37 -29.04
C GLU A 154 -4.70 -12.31 -29.92
N LEU A 155 -5.28 -11.11 -30.04
CA LEU A 155 -4.69 -9.94 -30.71
C LEU A 155 -4.50 -8.76 -29.74
N PRO A 156 -3.65 -8.90 -28.72
CA PRO A 156 -3.48 -7.92 -27.64
C PRO A 156 -2.87 -6.59 -28.09
N PHE A 157 -2.23 -6.57 -29.25
CA PHE A 157 -1.61 -5.37 -29.83
C PHE A 157 -2.44 -4.73 -30.92
N ALA A 158 -3.73 -5.08 -31.03
CA ALA A 158 -4.64 -4.37 -31.91
C ALA A 158 -4.62 -2.88 -31.58
N LYS A 159 -4.57 -2.04 -32.61
CA LYS A 159 -4.64 -0.58 -32.45
C LYS A 159 -5.87 -0.08 -33.19
N ILE A 160 -6.60 0.84 -32.56
CA ILE A 160 -7.69 1.55 -33.23
C ILE A 160 -7.24 3.00 -33.38
N SER A 161 -7.31 3.51 -34.59
CA SER A 161 -7.03 4.90 -34.90
C SER A 161 -8.21 5.53 -35.61
N VAL A 162 -8.50 6.81 -35.31
CA VAL A 162 -9.48 7.59 -36.08
C VAL A 162 -8.81 8.02 -37.37
N LYS A 163 -9.30 7.50 -38.49
CA LYS A 163 -8.82 7.82 -39.84
C LYS A 163 -9.39 9.15 -40.31
N ASP A 164 -10.67 9.38 -40.06
CA ASP A 164 -11.37 10.62 -40.34
C ASP A 164 -12.49 10.87 -39.33
N ILE A 165 -12.74 12.14 -39.05
CA ILE A 165 -13.91 12.59 -38.29
C ILE A 165 -14.49 13.82 -38.99
N SER A 166 -15.71 13.67 -39.51
CA SER A 166 -16.36 14.73 -40.26
C SER A 166 -17.80 14.92 -39.82
N VAL A 167 -18.23 16.18 -39.73
CA VAL A 167 -19.62 16.55 -39.42
C VAL A 167 -20.28 17.03 -40.70
N TYR A 168 -21.43 16.43 -41.04
CA TYR A 168 -22.21 16.81 -42.21
C TYR A 168 -23.66 17.09 -41.81
N LYS A 169 -24.31 17.99 -42.53
CA LYS A 169 -25.72 18.32 -42.30
C LYS A 169 -26.61 17.38 -43.10
N SER A 170 -27.56 16.73 -42.45
CA SER A 170 -28.51 15.81 -43.07
C SER A 170 -29.92 16.18 -42.61
N GLY A 171 -30.61 16.97 -43.44
CA GLY A 171 -31.85 17.65 -43.03
C GLY A 171 -31.57 18.75 -42.02
N GLU A 172 -32.35 18.78 -40.93
CA GLU A 172 -32.18 19.75 -39.83
C GLU A 172 -31.16 19.31 -38.77
N LYS A 173 -30.58 18.11 -38.87
CA LYS A 173 -29.65 17.58 -37.85
C LYS A 173 -28.20 17.55 -38.34
N ASN A 174 -27.28 17.90 -37.45
CA ASN A 174 -25.85 17.68 -37.65
C ASN A 174 -25.51 16.23 -37.35
N LYS A 175 -24.89 15.53 -38.31
CA LYS A 175 -24.51 14.13 -38.18
C LYS A 175 -23.00 13.98 -38.22
N LEU A 176 -22.47 13.09 -37.37
CA LEU A 176 -21.07 12.70 -37.35
C LEU A 176 -20.85 11.49 -38.24
N LYS A 177 -19.86 11.56 -39.11
CA LYS A 177 -19.24 10.41 -39.77
C LYS A 177 -17.90 10.15 -39.07
N LEU A 178 -17.76 8.94 -38.55
CA LEU A 178 -16.55 8.48 -37.87
C LEU A 178 -15.95 7.32 -38.66
N GLU A 179 -14.71 7.49 -39.14
CA GLU A 179 -13.97 6.41 -39.79
C GLU A 179 -12.90 5.89 -38.83
N LEU A 180 -13.04 4.63 -38.43
CA LEU A 180 -12.11 3.92 -37.57
C LEU A 180 -11.26 2.99 -38.44
N PHE A 181 -9.95 2.98 -38.19
CA PHE A 181 -9.02 2.03 -38.78
C PHE A 181 -8.46 1.14 -37.68
N VAL A 182 -8.74 -0.16 -37.77
CA VAL A 182 -8.24 -1.20 -36.87
C VAL A 182 -6.99 -1.80 -37.50
N THR A 183 -5.87 -1.71 -36.78
CA THR A 183 -4.65 -2.46 -37.11
C THR A 183 -4.61 -3.71 -36.26
N GLU A 184 -5.04 -4.84 -36.83
CA GLU A 184 -5.00 -6.16 -36.22
C GLU A 184 -3.56 -6.71 -36.25
N ASN A 185 -2.70 -6.21 -35.36
CA ASN A 185 -1.32 -6.68 -35.25
C ASN A 185 -1.27 -8.16 -34.88
N SER A 186 -0.31 -8.89 -35.46
CA SER A 186 -0.16 -10.33 -35.31
C SER A 186 0.13 -10.75 -33.86
N ARG A 187 -0.21 -12.00 -33.54
CA ARG A 187 0.22 -12.68 -32.32
C ARG A 187 1.74 -12.64 -32.20
N VAL A 188 2.24 -12.25 -31.03
CA VAL A 188 3.69 -12.14 -30.79
C VAL A 188 4.15 -13.21 -29.81
N LYS A 189 5.16 -13.98 -30.20
CA LYS A 189 5.98 -14.80 -29.30
C LYS A 189 7.29 -14.08 -29.02
N ILE A 190 7.81 -14.20 -27.80
CA ILE A 190 9.08 -13.57 -27.42
C ILE A 190 10.19 -14.60 -27.56
N ASP A 191 11.14 -14.30 -28.43
CA ASP A 191 12.29 -15.16 -28.69
C ASP A 191 13.49 -14.77 -27.82
N GLN A 192 13.61 -13.47 -27.52
CA GLN A 192 14.73 -12.92 -26.77
C GLN A 192 14.26 -11.81 -25.82
N VAL A 193 14.92 -11.70 -24.66
CA VAL A 193 14.72 -10.61 -23.72
C VAL A 193 15.98 -9.78 -23.68
N LYS A 194 15.83 -8.46 -23.74
CA LYS A 194 16.90 -7.49 -23.52
C LYS A 194 16.58 -6.69 -22.28
N ILE A 195 17.51 -6.68 -21.33
CA ILE A 195 17.38 -5.94 -20.08
C ILE A 195 18.34 -4.75 -20.14
N LYS A 196 17.93 -3.60 -19.61
CA LYS A 196 18.78 -2.41 -19.46
C LYS A 196 18.59 -1.77 -18.10
N GLY A 197 19.68 -1.21 -17.60
CA GLY A 197 19.72 -0.45 -16.34
C GLY A 197 19.88 -1.30 -15.08
N ASN A 198 20.11 -2.62 -15.25
CA ASN A 198 20.54 -3.53 -14.19
C ASN A 198 22.07 -3.51 -14.07
N GLU A 199 22.63 -2.48 -13.42
CA GLU A 199 24.08 -2.33 -13.28
C GLU A 199 24.66 -3.30 -12.24
N THR A 200 23.94 -3.52 -11.13
CA THR A 200 24.37 -4.39 -10.03
C THR A 200 23.58 -5.69 -9.96
N THR A 201 22.31 -5.67 -10.36
CA THR A 201 21.39 -6.80 -10.32
C THR A 201 21.66 -7.75 -11.47
N GLU A 202 21.81 -9.04 -11.14
CA GLU A 202 21.99 -10.08 -12.13
C GLU A 202 20.76 -10.19 -13.04
N GLU A 203 20.99 -10.38 -14.34
CA GLU A 203 19.89 -10.52 -15.32
C GLU A 203 18.92 -11.65 -14.95
N ASN A 204 19.43 -12.75 -14.37
CA ASN A 204 18.60 -13.89 -13.97
C ASN A 204 17.54 -13.53 -12.92
N VAL A 205 17.78 -12.50 -12.09
CA VAL A 205 16.79 -11.98 -11.13
C VAL A 205 15.58 -11.40 -11.85
N ILE A 206 15.81 -10.69 -12.96
CA ILE A 206 14.74 -10.08 -13.75
C ILE A 206 14.09 -11.16 -14.61
N LEU A 207 14.88 -12.00 -15.30
CA LEU A 207 14.39 -13.03 -16.21
C LEU A 207 13.43 -14.01 -15.53
N ARG A 208 13.75 -14.47 -14.32
CA ARG A 208 12.89 -15.41 -13.58
C ARG A 208 11.54 -14.81 -13.24
N GLU A 209 11.47 -13.52 -12.93
CA GLU A 209 10.20 -12.83 -12.64
C GLU A 209 9.35 -12.57 -13.90
N LEU A 210 9.90 -12.70 -15.10
CA LEU A 210 9.10 -12.49 -16.31
C LEU A 210 8.10 -13.64 -16.55
N HIS A 211 8.36 -14.84 -16.02
CA HIS A 211 7.53 -16.04 -16.23
C HIS A 211 7.19 -16.30 -17.71
N LEU A 212 8.15 -16.06 -18.61
CA LEU A 212 7.96 -16.24 -20.04
C LEU A 212 7.87 -17.73 -20.40
N ASP A 213 6.76 -18.09 -21.03
CA ASP A 213 6.58 -19.39 -21.67
C ASP A 213 6.78 -19.22 -23.18
N LYS A 214 7.85 -19.84 -23.71
CA LYS A 214 8.22 -19.77 -25.14
C LYS A 214 7.12 -20.28 -26.08
N ASN A 215 6.17 -21.07 -25.57
CA ASN A 215 5.08 -21.62 -26.37
C ASN A 215 3.83 -20.74 -26.36
N LYS A 216 3.75 -19.74 -25.47
CA LYS A 216 2.60 -18.85 -25.35
C LYS A 216 2.82 -17.52 -26.08
N PHE A 217 1.72 -16.97 -26.57
CA PHE A 217 1.69 -15.62 -27.09
C PHE A 217 1.61 -14.63 -25.93
N ILE A 218 2.29 -13.49 -26.07
CA ILE A 218 2.22 -12.41 -25.08
C ILE A 218 0.89 -11.70 -25.21
N THR A 219 0.28 -11.39 -24.07
CA THR A 219 -0.91 -10.54 -23.92
C THR A 219 -0.57 -9.24 -23.19
N SER A 220 -1.42 -8.22 -23.33
CA SER A 220 -1.26 -6.96 -22.58
C SER A 220 -1.31 -7.22 -21.08
N LYS A 221 -2.21 -8.12 -20.66
CA LYS A 221 -2.25 -8.63 -19.29
C LYS A 221 -0.92 -9.23 -18.83
N SER A 222 -0.27 -10.07 -19.64
CA SER A 222 0.99 -10.70 -19.25
C SER A 222 2.14 -9.69 -19.08
N LEU A 223 2.18 -8.63 -19.90
CA LEU A 223 3.18 -7.56 -19.77
C LEU A 223 2.96 -6.75 -18.48
N GLN A 224 1.70 -6.48 -18.14
CA GLN A 224 1.34 -5.84 -16.89
C GLN A 224 1.75 -6.70 -15.69
N GLU A 225 1.42 -7.99 -15.69
CA GLU A 225 1.79 -8.92 -14.62
C GLU A 225 3.32 -9.03 -14.46
N MET A 226 4.10 -9.00 -15.55
CA MET A 226 5.57 -8.94 -15.49
C MET A 226 6.05 -7.69 -14.75
N LYS A 227 5.51 -6.51 -15.11
CA LYS A 227 5.84 -5.25 -14.46
C LYS A 227 5.48 -5.28 -12.98
N GLU A 228 4.32 -5.81 -12.63
CA GLU A 228 3.87 -5.96 -11.24
C GLU A 228 4.79 -6.90 -10.44
N ARG A 229 5.24 -8.03 -11.01
CA ARG A 229 6.20 -8.93 -10.36
C ARG A 229 7.55 -8.26 -10.12
N LEU A 230 8.06 -7.52 -11.11
CA LEU A 230 9.30 -6.75 -10.95
C LEU A 230 9.17 -5.63 -9.89
N ASP A 231 8.04 -4.93 -9.83
CA ASP A 231 7.79 -3.90 -8.81
C ASP A 231 7.72 -4.50 -7.40
N ARG A 232 7.14 -5.71 -7.27
CA ARG A 232 7.10 -6.47 -6.00
C ARG A 232 8.47 -6.89 -5.48
N LEU A 233 9.51 -6.96 -6.32
CA LEU A 233 10.88 -7.22 -5.85
C LEU A 233 11.39 -6.09 -4.95
N ASN A 234 10.92 -4.85 -5.15
CA ASN A 234 11.34 -3.64 -4.43
C ASN A 234 12.86 -3.40 -4.45
N ILE A 235 13.50 -3.73 -5.56
CA ILE A 235 14.92 -3.45 -5.83
C ILE A 235 15.11 -2.37 -6.91
N PHE A 236 14.04 -2.02 -7.61
CA PHE A 236 14.03 -1.00 -8.67
C PHE A 236 13.28 0.24 -8.19
N GLU A 237 13.83 1.42 -8.46
CA GLU A 237 13.16 2.72 -8.22
C GLU A 237 12.05 2.95 -9.25
N PHE A 238 12.33 2.57 -10.49
CA PHE A 238 11.45 2.72 -11.64
C PHE A 238 11.59 1.54 -12.59
N ILE A 239 10.45 1.10 -13.14
CA ILE A 239 10.36 0.06 -14.16
C ILE A 239 9.53 0.66 -15.29
N ASP A 240 10.10 0.77 -16.49
CA ASP A 240 9.37 1.23 -17.65
C ASP A 240 8.36 0.17 -18.13
N ASP A 241 7.38 0.57 -18.94
CA ASP A 241 6.46 -0.39 -19.53
C ASP A 241 7.24 -1.35 -20.45
N PRO A 242 7.06 -2.68 -20.32
CA PRO A 242 7.71 -3.65 -21.19
C PRO A 242 7.40 -3.40 -22.67
N LYS A 243 8.43 -3.28 -23.52
CA LYS A 243 8.27 -2.95 -24.95
C LYS A 243 8.62 -4.13 -25.84
N ILE A 244 7.74 -4.44 -26.79
CA ILE A 244 8.05 -5.40 -27.83
C ILE A 244 8.77 -4.71 -28.98
N TYR A 245 9.84 -5.32 -29.46
CA TYR A 245 10.58 -4.85 -30.62
C TYR A 245 10.83 -5.98 -31.61
N SER A 246 11.04 -5.63 -32.88
CA SER A 246 11.49 -6.56 -33.92
C SER A 246 12.83 -6.10 -34.46
N GLU A 247 13.81 -7.00 -34.55
CA GLU A 247 15.10 -6.69 -35.17
C GLU A 247 15.01 -6.83 -36.69
N ARG A 248 15.50 -5.83 -37.44
CA ARG A 248 15.42 -5.79 -38.92
C ARG A 248 16.01 -7.01 -39.65
N ASN A 249 16.81 -7.84 -38.97
CA ASN A 249 17.56 -8.96 -39.56
C ASN A 249 17.35 -10.32 -38.85
N LYS A 250 16.41 -10.44 -37.91
CA LYS A 250 16.08 -11.72 -37.26
C LYS A 250 14.59 -12.02 -37.41
N THR A 251 14.28 -13.27 -37.71
CA THR A 251 12.92 -13.79 -37.59
C THR A 251 12.65 -13.99 -36.10
N GLY A 252 11.95 -13.03 -35.49
CA GLY A 252 11.55 -13.14 -34.09
C GLY A 252 11.26 -11.78 -33.45
N SER A 253 10.51 -11.80 -32.35
CA SER A 253 10.22 -10.61 -31.55
C SER A 253 10.99 -10.63 -30.24
N GLY A 254 11.54 -9.48 -29.87
CA GLY A 254 12.23 -9.26 -28.62
C GLY A 254 11.38 -8.50 -27.60
N LEU A 255 11.63 -8.76 -26.33
CA LEU A 255 11.07 -8.01 -25.21
C LEU A 255 12.16 -7.14 -24.59
N LEU A 256 11.94 -5.82 -24.53
CA LEU A 256 12.83 -4.87 -23.87
C LEU A 256 12.24 -4.52 -22.50
N ILE A 257 13.05 -4.76 -21.47
CA ILE A 257 12.79 -4.39 -20.08
C ILE A 257 13.81 -3.32 -19.68
N GLU A 258 13.34 -2.12 -19.35
CA GLU A 258 14.18 -1.01 -18.89
C GLU A 258 13.85 -0.74 -17.43
N VAL A 259 14.86 -0.86 -16.57
CA VAL A 259 14.76 -0.65 -15.12
C VAL A 259 15.74 0.42 -14.67
N LYS A 260 15.44 1.07 -13.56
CA LYS A 260 16.36 1.90 -12.81
C LYS A 260 16.52 1.30 -11.42
N GLU A 261 17.72 0.84 -11.09
CA GLU A 261 17.99 0.28 -9.76
C GLU A 261 17.80 1.32 -8.66
N GLY A 262 17.19 0.89 -7.56
CA GLY A 262 17.01 1.71 -6.36
C GLY A 262 18.07 1.38 -5.31
N ASN A 263 18.11 2.14 -4.22
CA ASN A 263 18.95 1.77 -3.08
C ASN A 263 18.34 0.56 -2.36
N THR A 264 19.01 -0.58 -2.42
CA THR A 264 18.56 -1.84 -1.81
C THR A 264 19.15 -2.09 -0.43
N ASN A 265 20.07 -1.24 0.02
CA ASN A 265 20.81 -1.43 1.27
C ASN A 265 20.45 -0.31 2.23
N THR A 266 20.02 -0.66 3.45
CA THR A 266 19.66 0.29 4.49
C THR A 266 20.47 0.02 5.76
N PHE A 267 20.90 1.11 6.37
CA PHE A 267 21.54 1.13 7.67
C PHE A 267 20.93 2.30 8.44
N ASP A 268 20.19 2.00 9.49
CA ASP A 268 19.50 3.00 10.31
C ASP A 268 19.55 2.61 11.78
N GLY A 269 19.57 3.61 12.65
CA GLY A 269 19.60 3.36 14.08
C GLY A 269 19.44 4.62 14.90
N ILE A 270 19.04 4.42 16.16
CA ILE A 270 18.87 5.45 17.17
C ILE A 270 19.57 4.95 18.42
N ILE A 271 20.38 5.81 19.05
CA ILE A 271 21.05 5.51 20.32
C ILE A 271 20.65 6.60 21.32
N GLY A 272 20.15 6.16 22.48
CA GLY A 272 19.87 6.99 23.64
C GLY A 272 20.84 6.63 24.77
N TYR A 273 21.19 7.61 25.60
CA TYR A 273 21.94 7.38 26.82
C TYR A 273 21.05 7.67 28.02
N ASN A 274 20.88 6.69 28.89
CA ASN A 274 20.20 6.85 30.16
C ASN A 274 21.27 7.08 31.24
N PRO A 275 21.36 8.30 31.80
CA PRO A 275 22.31 8.57 32.87
C PRO A 275 21.95 7.77 34.13
N PRO A 276 22.94 7.52 35.00
CA PRO A 276 22.70 6.83 36.26
C PRO A 276 21.71 7.62 37.13
N SER A 277 20.74 6.91 37.70
CA SER A 277 19.67 7.48 38.54
C SER A 277 19.99 7.45 40.04
N GLY A 278 21.09 6.80 40.45
CA GLY A 278 21.58 6.75 41.83
C GLY A 278 23.08 6.45 41.93
N GLU A 279 23.66 6.59 43.13
CA GLU A 279 25.13 6.47 43.36
C GLU A 279 25.73 5.10 42.97
N ASN A 280 24.92 4.04 42.97
CA ASN A 280 25.36 2.68 42.63
C ASN A 280 24.91 2.20 41.25
N ASP A 281 24.24 3.05 40.46
CA ASP A 281 23.81 2.68 39.12
C ASP A 281 24.82 3.18 38.08
N ASN A 282 25.03 2.40 37.03
CA ASN A 282 25.82 2.83 35.89
C ASN A 282 24.87 3.30 34.80
N GLY A 283 25.21 4.41 34.14
CA GLY A 283 24.50 4.82 32.93
C GLY A 283 24.59 3.75 31.86
N TYR A 284 23.56 3.63 31.02
CA TYR A 284 23.48 2.63 29.98
C TYR A 284 22.92 3.21 28.69
N PHE A 285 23.30 2.62 27.57
CA PHE A 285 22.76 2.99 26.27
C PHE A 285 21.48 2.18 25.97
N THR A 286 20.48 2.83 25.40
CA THR A 286 19.34 2.19 24.74
C THR A 286 19.38 2.51 23.27
N GLY A 287 18.65 1.76 22.46
CA GLY A 287 18.63 2.04 21.04
C GLY A 287 18.17 0.90 20.17
N LEU A 288 18.29 1.16 18.88
CA LEU A 288 17.89 0.32 17.78
C LEU A 288 18.95 0.47 16.71
N VAL A 289 19.41 -0.64 16.13
CA VAL A 289 20.25 -0.66 14.93
C VAL A 289 19.67 -1.70 13.98
N ASN A 290 19.36 -1.28 12.77
CA ASN A 290 18.89 -2.12 11.70
C ASN A 290 19.87 -2.07 10.52
N VAL A 291 20.14 -3.24 9.96
CA VAL A 291 20.92 -3.40 8.73
C VAL A 291 20.14 -4.31 7.81
N SER A 292 19.81 -3.84 6.61
CA SER A 292 19.10 -4.62 5.59
C SER A 292 19.84 -4.56 4.26
N PHE A 293 20.02 -5.70 3.64
CA PHE A 293 20.51 -5.85 2.27
C PHE A 293 19.45 -6.59 1.47
N ARG A 294 18.68 -5.92 0.61
CA ARG A 294 17.57 -6.54 -0.15
C ARG A 294 17.97 -7.20 -1.46
N ASN A 295 19.19 -6.94 -1.92
CA ASN A 295 19.73 -7.46 -3.17
C ASN A 295 21.21 -7.78 -3.01
N LEU A 296 21.51 -8.66 -2.04
CA LEU A 296 22.89 -8.99 -1.67
C LEU A 296 23.65 -9.50 -2.90
N PHE A 297 24.70 -8.76 -3.29
CA PHE A 297 25.51 -9.01 -4.48
C PHE A 297 24.73 -9.11 -5.79
N GLY A 298 23.56 -8.47 -5.88
CA GLY A 298 22.76 -8.45 -7.11
C GLY A 298 21.92 -9.71 -7.38
N THR A 299 21.87 -10.67 -6.45
CA THR A 299 21.23 -11.98 -6.70
C THR A 299 19.74 -12.03 -6.28
N GLY A 300 19.22 -10.97 -5.67
CA GLY A 300 17.92 -10.90 -5.01
C GLY A 300 17.88 -11.53 -3.60
N ARG A 301 19.01 -12.05 -3.10
CA ARG A 301 19.13 -12.54 -1.71
C ARG A 301 18.93 -11.40 -0.72
N ARG A 302 18.32 -11.72 0.42
CA ARG A 302 18.08 -10.73 1.48
C ARG A 302 18.74 -11.13 2.78
N ILE A 303 19.38 -10.17 3.46
CA ILE A 303 19.88 -10.30 4.82
C ILE A 303 19.34 -9.13 5.63
N ASP A 304 18.78 -9.43 6.79
CA ASP A 304 18.31 -8.44 7.72
C ASP A 304 18.85 -8.77 9.11
N ALA A 305 19.47 -7.79 9.74
CA ALA A 305 19.99 -7.89 11.09
C ALA A 305 19.47 -6.71 11.90
N LYS A 306 18.85 -6.99 13.04
CA LYS A 306 18.29 -6.00 13.94
C LYS A 306 18.78 -6.26 15.35
N TYR A 307 19.28 -5.20 15.99
CA TYR A 307 19.56 -5.17 17.41
C TYR A 307 18.72 -4.07 18.06
N GLN A 308 18.07 -4.38 19.17
CA GLN A 308 17.27 -3.42 19.90
C GLN A 308 17.45 -3.61 21.41
N GLN A 309 17.61 -2.51 22.13
CA GLN A 309 17.58 -2.46 23.58
C GLN A 309 16.68 -1.29 24.01
N GLU A 310 15.44 -1.61 24.39
CA GLU A 310 14.44 -0.61 24.78
C GLU A 310 14.70 -0.08 26.20
N VAL A 311 15.01 -1.00 27.12
CA VAL A 311 15.44 -0.74 28.50
C VAL A 311 16.63 -1.65 28.84
N LYS A 312 17.34 -1.37 29.93
CA LYS A 312 18.58 -2.09 30.31
C LYS A 312 18.36 -3.61 30.39
N GLU A 313 17.18 -4.03 30.82
CA GLU A 313 16.82 -5.41 31.12
C GLU A 313 16.26 -6.19 29.92
N THR A 314 15.97 -5.49 28.80
CA THR A 314 15.33 -6.09 27.63
C THR A 314 16.12 -5.80 26.36
N GLN A 315 16.63 -6.88 25.76
CA GLN A 315 17.46 -6.87 24.56
C GLN A 315 16.88 -7.84 23.53
N GLU A 316 16.90 -7.44 22.27
CA GLU A 316 16.46 -8.25 21.14
C GLU A 316 17.54 -8.23 20.06
N LEU A 317 17.89 -9.42 19.57
CA LEU A 317 18.74 -9.64 18.41
C LEU A 317 17.96 -10.49 17.42
N GLU A 318 17.82 -10.00 16.20
CA GLU A 318 17.12 -10.67 15.12
C GLU A 318 18.02 -10.76 13.90
N PHE A 319 18.05 -11.92 13.26
CA PHE A 319 18.72 -12.15 11.99
C PHE A 319 17.80 -12.92 11.07
N LYS A 320 17.64 -12.45 9.83
CA LYS A 320 16.85 -13.09 8.80
C LYS A 320 17.67 -13.21 7.52
N TYR A 321 17.49 -14.32 6.83
CA TYR A 321 18.08 -14.56 5.52
C TYR A 321 17.04 -15.14 4.57
N LEU A 322 16.97 -14.60 3.35
CA LEU A 322 16.15 -15.08 2.25
C LEU A 322 17.04 -15.55 1.09
N GLU A 323 16.93 -16.82 0.75
CA GLU A 323 17.41 -17.37 -0.52
C GLU A 323 16.21 -17.52 -1.47
N PRO A 324 16.06 -16.63 -2.47
CA PRO A 324 14.98 -16.73 -3.45
C PRO A 324 15.28 -17.81 -4.49
N TYR A 325 14.24 -18.49 -4.97
CA TYR A 325 14.33 -19.52 -6.01
C TYR A 325 15.42 -20.57 -5.77
N PHE A 326 15.35 -21.27 -4.64
CA PHE A 326 16.33 -22.29 -4.25
C PHE A 326 16.48 -23.35 -5.35
N PHE A 327 17.70 -23.51 -5.86
CA PHE A 327 18.02 -24.36 -7.03
C PHE A 327 17.18 -24.06 -8.28
N ASN A 328 16.86 -22.79 -8.54
CA ASN A 328 16.00 -22.32 -9.66
C ASN A 328 14.57 -22.89 -9.63
N PHE A 329 14.14 -23.48 -8.50
CA PHE A 329 12.77 -23.90 -8.28
C PHE A 329 12.01 -22.74 -7.61
N PRO A 330 10.69 -22.52 -7.87
CA PRO A 330 9.88 -21.46 -7.26
C PRO A 330 9.58 -21.72 -5.76
N LEU A 331 10.65 -21.90 -4.99
CA LEU A 331 10.72 -22.10 -3.55
C LEU A 331 11.69 -21.08 -2.99
N ASN A 332 11.20 -20.21 -2.11
CA ASN A 332 12.08 -19.33 -1.35
C ASN A 332 12.37 -19.97 0.01
N LEU A 333 13.65 -20.03 0.40
CA LEU A 333 14.05 -20.47 1.73
C LEU A 333 14.30 -19.26 2.62
N ASN A 334 13.65 -19.24 3.77
CA ASN A 334 13.80 -18.24 4.80
C ASN A 334 14.44 -18.91 6.02
N PHE A 335 15.47 -18.28 6.56
CA PHE A 335 16.05 -18.60 7.86
C PHE A 335 15.84 -17.42 8.80
N GLY A 336 15.26 -17.67 9.95
CA GLY A 336 15.06 -16.69 11.01
C GLY A 336 15.76 -17.12 12.29
N PHE A 337 16.40 -16.16 12.95
CA PHE A 337 16.92 -16.27 14.29
C PHE A 337 16.46 -15.06 15.11
N LEU A 338 15.92 -15.32 16.29
CA LEU A 338 15.59 -14.28 17.26
C LEU A 338 16.10 -14.70 18.63
N GLN A 339 16.88 -13.85 19.28
CA GLN A 339 17.18 -13.94 20.70
C GLN A 339 16.56 -12.73 21.41
N ARG A 340 15.82 -12.99 22.47
CA ARG A 340 15.30 -11.95 23.35
C ARG A 340 15.64 -12.26 24.80
N ILE A 341 16.22 -11.28 25.48
CA ILE A 341 16.31 -11.26 26.94
C ILE A 341 15.11 -10.46 27.43
N GLN A 342 14.28 -11.06 28.29
CA GLN A 342 13.05 -10.46 28.77
C GLN A 342 13.20 -10.04 30.23
N ASP A 343 13.31 -8.73 30.47
CA ASP A 343 13.29 -8.11 31.81
C ASP A 343 14.18 -8.85 32.83
N THR A 344 15.33 -9.36 32.39
CA THR A 344 16.22 -10.29 33.13
C THR A 344 15.61 -11.58 33.66
N THR A 345 14.34 -11.91 33.38
CA THR A 345 13.69 -13.11 33.92
C THR A 345 14.01 -14.37 33.12
N TYR A 346 14.06 -14.27 31.79
CA TYR A 346 14.45 -15.38 30.93
C TYR A 346 15.03 -14.89 29.61
N THR A 347 15.76 -15.80 28.95
CA THR A 347 16.18 -15.65 27.56
C THR A 347 15.40 -16.59 26.66
N LEU A 348 14.76 -16.05 25.64
CA LEU A 348 14.12 -16.77 24.55
C LEU A 348 15.05 -16.81 23.34
N ARG A 349 15.22 -17.97 22.72
CA ARG A 349 15.87 -18.13 21.42
C ARG A 349 14.94 -18.88 20.49
N ASN A 350 14.63 -18.30 19.35
CA ASN A 350 13.83 -18.91 18.30
C ASN A 350 14.70 -19.06 17.05
N LEU A 351 14.65 -20.23 16.46
CA LEU A 351 15.19 -20.52 15.13
C LEU A 351 14.05 -21.03 14.26
N ASP A 352 13.87 -20.44 13.10
CA ASP A 352 12.88 -20.90 12.13
C ASP A 352 13.49 -21.13 10.75
N LEU A 353 13.06 -22.21 10.12
CA LEU A 353 13.31 -22.53 8.73
C LEU A 353 11.96 -22.56 8.03
N LYS A 354 11.79 -21.73 7.01
CA LYS A 354 10.53 -21.61 6.27
C LYS A 354 10.77 -21.75 4.77
N GLY A 355 10.10 -22.70 4.15
CA GLY A 355 10.07 -22.87 2.70
C GLY A 355 8.77 -22.36 2.10
N ASP A 356 8.83 -21.26 1.36
CA ASP A 356 7.70 -20.61 0.68
C ASP A 356 7.56 -21.14 -0.75
N PHE A 357 6.56 -21.98 -1.02
CA PHE A 357 6.22 -22.47 -2.35
C PHE A 357 5.30 -21.47 -3.07
N LEU A 358 5.76 -20.94 -4.20
CA LEU A 358 5.04 -19.95 -5.00
C LEU A 358 4.10 -20.66 -5.99
N PHE A 359 2.89 -20.99 -5.56
CA PHE A 359 1.89 -21.64 -6.42
C PHE A 359 1.33 -20.70 -7.50
N SER A 360 1.28 -19.41 -7.21
CA SER A 360 0.96 -18.32 -8.15
C SER A 360 1.50 -16.99 -7.62
N ASP A 361 1.40 -15.92 -8.41
CA ASP A 361 1.82 -14.57 -8.02
C ASP A 361 1.14 -14.04 -6.75
N LYS A 362 -0.01 -14.59 -6.38
CA LYS A 362 -0.80 -14.15 -5.22
C LYS A 362 -0.86 -15.20 -4.12
N PHE A 363 -0.69 -16.48 -4.42
CA PHE A 363 -0.88 -17.57 -3.46
C PHE A 363 0.43 -18.27 -3.13
N THR A 364 0.81 -18.25 -1.86
CA THR A 364 1.99 -18.93 -1.31
C THR A 364 1.54 -19.95 -0.27
N VAL A 365 2.10 -21.16 -0.32
CA VAL A 365 2.01 -22.14 0.76
C VAL A 365 3.38 -22.29 1.36
N SER A 366 3.49 -22.24 2.68
CA SER A 366 4.77 -22.30 3.36
C SER A 366 4.81 -23.46 4.34
N LEU A 367 5.92 -24.19 4.36
CA LEU A 367 6.23 -25.16 5.41
C LEU A 367 7.24 -24.53 6.37
N ILE A 368 6.98 -24.62 7.66
CA ILE A 368 7.78 -23.97 8.70
C ILE A 368 8.23 -25.04 9.70
N ALA A 369 9.53 -25.08 10.00
CA ALA A 369 10.09 -25.82 11.11
C ALA A 369 10.67 -24.81 12.12
N GLY A 370 10.26 -24.92 13.38
CA GLY A 370 10.65 -24.02 14.45
C GLY A 370 11.35 -24.74 15.60
N TYR A 371 12.38 -24.11 16.16
CA TYR A 371 13.03 -24.53 17.39
C TYR A 371 13.09 -23.35 18.35
N ASN A 372 12.35 -23.45 19.46
CA ASN A 372 12.31 -22.45 20.51
C ASN A 372 13.02 -22.98 21.75
N ARG A 373 13.78 -22.13 22.42
CA ARG A 373 14.53 -22.43 23.64
C ARG A 373 14.27 -21.33 24.65
N VAL A 374 13.74 -21.70 25.80
CA VAL A 374 13.54 -20.81 26.95
C VAL A 374 14.56 -21.18 28.02
N ILE A 375 15.32 -20.19 28.47
CA ILE A 375 16.35 -20.33 29.50
C ILE A 375 15.98 -19.38 30.64
N PRO A 376 15.56 -19.88 31.82
CA PRO A 376 15.33 -19.03 32.98
C PRO A 376 16.65 -18.39 33.44
N SER A 377 16.56 -17.20 34.01
CA SER A 377 17.71 -16.56 34.65
C SER A 377 17.96 -17.12 36.05
N ASP A 378 19.23 -17.14 36.46
CA ASP A 378 19.65 -17.57 37.81
C ASP A 378 19.33 -16.48 38.87
N ILE A 379 18.05 -16.27 39.14
CA ILE A 379 17.55 -15.35 40.17
C ILE A 379 17.25 -16.16 41.43
N ALA A 380 17.78 -15.74 42.58
CA ALA A 380 17.62 -16.47 43.85
C ALA A 380 16.15 -16.57 44.33
N ASN A 381 15.33 -15.56 44.04
CA ASN A 381 13.90 -15.50 44.35
C ASN A 381 13.13 -14.86 43.18
N PRO A 382 12.82 -15.60 42.12
CA PRO A 382 12.12 -15.02 40.97
C PRO A 382 10.66 -14.71 41.35
N SER A 383 10.13 -13.59 40.84
CA SER A 383 8.73 -13.18 41.07
C SER A 383 7.71 -14.13 40.43
N PHE A 384 8.15 -14.93 39.45
CA PHE A 384 7.39 -16.01 38.83
C PHE A 384 8.35 -17.10 38.33
N LEU A 385 7.89 -18.34 38.35
CA LEU A 385 8.58 -19.52 37.87
C LEU A 385 8.40 -19.68 36.36
N ILE A 386 9.51 -19.88 35.65
CA ILE A 386 9.53 -20.24 34.24
C ILE A 386 10.50 -21.40 34.02
N ALA A 387 10.05 -22.40 33.27
CA ALA A 387 10.81 -23.61 33.08
C ALA A 387 11.86 -23.48 31.96
N ASP A 388 13.02 -24.04 32.23
CA ASP A 388 14.01 -24.35 31.21
C ASP A 388 13.39 -25.32 30.20
N SER A 389 13.15 -24.86 28.97
CA SER A 389 12.40 -25.67 28.00
C SER A 389 12.89 -25.54 26.56
N ARG A 390 12.60 -26.57 25.76
CA ARG A 390 12.82 -26.59 24.31
C ARG A 390 11.55 -27.02 23.61
N THR A 391 11.17 -26.33 22.56
CA THR A 391 10.01 -26.67 21.74
C THR A 391 10.46 -26.85 20.31
N PHE A 392 10.23 -28.03 19.75
CA PHE A 392 10.33 -28.24 18.31
C PHE A 392 8.92 -28.25 17.71
N SER A 393 8.70 -27.47 16.67
CA SER A 393 7.40 -27.37 16.01
C SER A 393 7.52 -27.46 14.49
N SER A 394 6.46 -27.98 13.88
CA SER A 394 6.23 -27.93 12.44
C SER A 394 4.91 -27.23 12.18
N GLY A 395 4.88 -26.36 11.18
CA GLY A 395 3.69 -25.60 10.82
C GLY A 395 3.53 -25.40 9.34
N VAL A 396 2.33 -25.00 8.97
CA VAL A 396 1.93 -24.64 7.61
C VAL A 396 1.37 -23.23 7.64
N GLU A 397 1.77 -22.42 6.66
CA GLU A 397 1.22 -21.08 6.44
C GLU A 397 0.63 -20.99 5.04
N LEU A 398 -0.62 -20.53 4.94
CA LEU A 398 -1.25 -20.18 3.68
C LEU A 398 -1.31 -18.66 3.58
N ARG A 399 -0.83 -18.10 2.46
CA ARG A 399 -0.86 -16.66 2.21
C ARG A 399 -1.46 -16.37 0.84
N TYR A 400 -2.46 -15.49 0.81
CA TYR A 400 -3.00 -14.92 -0.42
C TYR A 400 -2.86 -13.39 -0.38
N ASP A 401 -2.10 -12.81 -1.30
CA ASP A 401 -1.81 -11.37 -1.34
C ASP A 401 -2.15 -10.75 -2.70
N SER A 402 -3.29 -10.06 -2.74
CA SER A 402 -3.78 -9.34 -3.92
C SER A 402 -3.59 -7.82 -3.81
N ARG A 403 -2.82 -7.34 -2.84
CA ARG A 403 -2.54 -5.91 -2.66
C ARG A 403 -1.85 -5.34 -3.91
N ASP A 404 -2.23 -4.12 -4.25
CA ASP A 404 -1.68 -3.35 -5.36
C ASP A 404 -0.25 -2.86 -5.08
N ASN A 405 0.05 -2.57 -3.81
CA ASN A 405 1.39 -2.20 -3.35
C ASN A 405 1.64 -2.80 -1.96
N ILE A 406 2.87 -3.22 -1.67
CA ILE A 406 3.21 -3.87 -0.39
C ILE A 406 3.33 -2.86 0.77
N PHE A 407 3.80 -1.63 0.51
CA PHE A 407 4.14 -0.64 1.55
C PHE A 407 3.04 0.37 1.82
N VAL A 408 2.40 0.84 0.75
CA VAL A 408 1.25 1.73 0.80
C VAL A 408 0.12 1.14 -0.06
N PRO A 409 -0.48 0.01 0.38
CA PRO A 409 -1.59 -0.57 -0.35
C PRO A 409 -2.76 0.41 -0.38
N SER A 410 -3.34 0.61 -1.57
CA SER A 410 -4.55 1.41 -1.75
C SER A 410 -5.78 0.54 -2.00
N LYS A 411 -5.57 -0.67 -2.55
CA LYS A 411 -6.60 -1.64 -2.89
C LYS A 411 -6.08 -3.07 -2.71
N GLY A 412 -7.01 -4.00 -2.53
CA GLY A 412 -6.72 -5.43 -2.50
C GLY A 412 -6.83 -6.00 -1.10
N PHE A 413 -6.31 -7.22 -0.95
CA PHE A 413 -6.59 -8.06 0.20
C PHE A 413 -5.38 -8.92 0.55
N LEU A 414 -5.09 -9.03 1.85
CA LEU A 414 -4.14 -10.00 2.39
C LEU A 414 -4.90 -11.00 3.26
N TYR A 415 -4.75 -12.28 2.95
CA TYR A 415 -5.13 -13.39 3.82
C TYR A 415 -3.86 -14.12 4.24
N LYS A 416 -3.74 -14.38 5.54
CA LYS A 416 -2.70 -15.25 6.08
C LYS A 416 -3.31 -16.16 7.13
N SER A 417 -3.09 -17.46 7.03
CA SER A 417 -3.43 -18.40 8.10
C SER A 417 -2.22 -19.27 8.40
N PHE A 418 -2.02 -19.53 9.69
CA PHE A 418 -0.92 -20.32 10.19
C PHE A 418 -1.44 -21.34 11.19
N TYR A 419 -0.93 -22.56 11.10
CA TYR A 419 -1.14 -23.60 12.08
C TYR A 419 0.20 -24.29 12.35
N SER A 420 0.50 -24.55 13.62
CA SER A 420 1.66 -25.35 14.02
C SER A 420 1.33 -26.29 15.16
N TYR A 421 2.02 -27.42 15.13
CA TYR A 421 2.04 -28.41 16.20
C TYR A 421 3.49 -28.66 16.60
N GLY A 422 3.73 -28.79 17.90
CA GLY A 422 5.08 -29.03 18.43
C GLY A 422 5.06 -29.76 19.76
N ASN A 423 6.24 -30.23 20.16
CA ASN A 423 6.47 -30.85 21.46
C ASN A 423 7.42 -29.95 22.26
N LYS A 424 6.94 -29.49 23.42
CA LYS A 424 7.71 -28.73 24.41
C LYS A 424 8.22 -29.69 25.47
N ARG A 425 9.53 -29.77 25.63
CA ARG A 425 10.21 -30.54 26.66
C ARG A 425 10.78 -29.62 27.73
N ILE A 426 10.49 -29.92 28.99
CA ILE A 426 11.02 -29.22 30.16
C ILE A 426 12.23 -29.97 30.71
N PHE A 427 13.27 -29.22 31.06
CA PHE A 427 14.50 -29.72 31.68
C PHE A 427 14.52 -29.38 33.18
N ASN A 428 15.41 -30.04 33.92
CA ASN A 428 15.55 -29.88 35.38
C ASN A 428 14.24 -30.10 36.14
N ILE A 429 13.42 -31.06 35.70
CA ILE A 429 12.13 -31.33 36.32
C ILE A 429 12.25 -31.73 37.79
N SER A 430 13.40 -32.31 38.19
CA SER A 430 13.69 -32.71 39.57
C SER A 430 13.66 -31.53 40.54
N SER A 431 14.07 -30.33 40.11
CA SER A 431 13.95 -29.10 40.92
C SER A 431 12.55 -28.46 40.84
N LEU A 432 11.68 -28.96 39.96
CA LEU A 432 10.33 -28.46 39.69
C LEU A 432 9.24 -29.49 40.04
N GLN A 433 9.61 -30.62 40.63
CA GLN A 433 8.76 -31.81 40.74
C GLN A 433 7.54 -31.61 41.64
N ASN A 434 7.62 -30.65 42.58
CA ASN A 434 6.51 -30.24 43.45
C ASN A 434 5.67 -29.10 42.87
N SER A 435 6.04 -28.57 41.70
CA SER A 435 5.37 -27.44 41.05
C SER A 435 4.30 -27.88 40.05
N GLY A 436 4.11 -29.19 39.81
CA GLY A 436 3.06 -29.70 38.89
C GLY A 436 3.45 -29.68 37.40
N TYR A 437 4.74 -29.57 37.09
CA TYR A 437 5.24 -29.70 35.72
C TYR A 437 5.35 -31.17 35.27
N SER A 438 5.06 -31.40 34.00
CA SER A 438 5.33 -32.63 33.25
C SER A 438 6.52 -32.42 32.33
N GLU A 439 7.21 -33.51 31.97
CA GLU A 439 8.41 -33.40 31.13
C GLU A 439 8.08 -32.95 29.71
N ASN A 440 6.93 -33.37 29.17
CA ASN A 440 6.56 -33.10 27.78
C ASN A 440 5.14 -32.53 27.70
N TYR A 441 4.98 -31.51 26.85
CA TYR A 441 3.72 -30.87 26.54
C TYR A 441 3.51 -30.77 25.03
N SER A 442 2.31 -31.08 24.57
CA SER A 442 1.92 -30.78 23.18
C SER A 442 1.58 -29.30 23.07
N MET A 443 2.18 -28.62 22.10
CA MET A 443 1.93 -27.20 21.80
C MET A 443 1.23 -27.09 20.46
N GLN A 444 0.10 -26.38 20.43
CA GLN A 444 -0.57 -25.98 19.20
C GLN A 444 -0.65 -24.46 19.15
N ARG A 445 -0.34 -23.87 18.00
CA ARG A 445 -0.52 -22.44 17.78
C ARG A 445 -1.14 -22.22 16.42
N TYR A 446 -2.21 -21.44 16.37
CA TYR A 446 -2.83 -21.02 15.12
C TYR A 446 -3.15 -19.53 15.16
N TYR A 447 -3.14 -18.91 14.00
CA TYR A 447 -3.68 -17.56 13.82
C TYR A 447 -4.16 -17.34 12.39
N ILE A 448 -5.04 -16.36 12.24
CA ILE A 448 -5.53 -15.85 10.96
C ILE A 448 -5.39 -14.33 10.98
N GLU A 449 -4.91 -13.77 9.88
CA GLU A 449 -4.78 -12.34 9.62
C GLU A 449 -5.47 -12.01 8.29
N LEU A 450 -6.29 -10.96 8.30
CA LEU A 450 -7.05 -10.48 7.15
C LEU A 450 -6.89 -8.96 7.04
N ASP A 451 -6.29 -8.46 5.96
CA ASP A 451 -6.23 -7.03 5.69
C ASP A 451 -7.04 -6.69 4.43
N PHE A 452 -8.02 -5.81 4.56
CA PHE A 452 -8.85 -5.32 3.46
C PHE A 452 -8.51 -3.86 3.17
N TYR A 453 -8.13 -3.57 1.93
CA TYR A 453 -7.84 -2.22 1.45
C TYR A 453 -8.85 -1.80 0.39
N SER A 454 -9.44 -0.64 0.58
CA SER A 454 -10.38 -0.05 -0.38
C SER A 454 -10.11 1.43 -0.56
N SER A 455 -9.84 1.85 -1.80
CA SER A 455 -9.81 3.25 -2.17
C SER A 455 -11.18 3.68 -2.65
N PHE A 456 -11.77 4.64 -1.94
CA PHE A 456 -13.13 5.14 -2.20
C PHE A 456 -13.14 6.58 -2.75
N LEU A 457 -12.06 7.34 -2.57
CA LEU A 457 -11.85 8.67 -3.16
C LEU A 457 -10.38 8.83 -3.56
N LYS A 458 -10.08 9.83 -4.41
CA LYS A 458 -8.70 10.14 -4.81
C LYS A 458 -7.84 10.41 -3.57
N ARG A 459 -6.70 9.71 -3.47
CA ARG A 459 -5.75 9.75 -2.33
C ARG A 459 -6.31 9.24 -0.99
N GLN A 460 -7.53 8.70 -0.94
CA GLN A 460 -8.11 8.17 0.30
C GLN A 460 -8.23 6.65 0.24
N THR A 461 -7.86 6.00 1.34
CA THR A 461 -7.89 4.55 1.49
C THR A 461 -8.44 4.18 2.86
N ALA A 462 -9.42 3.30 2.89
CA ALA A 462 -9.87 2.61 4.08
C ALA A 462 -9.11 1.29 4.22
N LEU A 463 -8.67 0.99 5.44
CA LEU A 463 -8.08 -0.27 5.83
C LEU A 463 -8.92 -0.88 6.96
N ILE A 464 -9.22 -2.17 6.84
CA ILE A 464 -9.69 -3.00 7.96
C ILE A 464 -8.73 -4.18 8.10
N LYS A 465 -8.07 -4.29 9.25
CA LYS A 465 -7.28 -5.48 9.62
C LYS A 465 -8.02 -6.28 10.67
N LEU A 466 -8.03 -7.58 10.53
CA LEU A 466 -8.57 -8.51 11.52
C LEU A 466 -7.48 -9.52 11.84
N PHE A 467 -7.26 -9.78 13.12
CA PHE A 467 -6.34 -10.80 13.60
C PHE A 467 -7.03 -11.65 14.65
N GLY A 468 -6.86 -12.96 14.57
CA GLY A 468 -7.35 -13.89 15.58
C GLY A 468 -6.36 -15.02 15.77
N GLY A 469 -6.05 -15.38 17.00
CA GLY A 469 -5.08 -16.43 17.28
C GLY A 469 -5.29 -17.12 18.62
N GLU A 470 -4.84 -18.36 18.69
CA GLU A 470 -4.80 -19.14 19.92
C GLU A 470 -3.51 -19.95 20.01
N VAL A 471 -2.94 -20.01 21.21
CA VAL A 471 -1.95 -21.00 21.62
C VAL A 471 -2.60 -21.91 22.65
N ARG A 472 -2.48 -23.21 22.43
CA ARG A 472 -3.10 -24.25 23.25
C ARG A 472 -2.07 -25.28 23.66
N SER A 473 -2.05 -25.57 24.94
CA SER A 473 -1.30 -26.66 25.56
C SER A 473 -1.94 -26.98 26.90
N ASP A 474 -1.62 -28.16 27.46
CA ASP A 474 -2.04 -28.52 28.82
C ASP A 474 -1.38 -27.61 29.87
N LYS A 475 -0.20 -27.07 29.56
CA LYS A 475 0.48 -26.05 30.34
C LYS A 475 1.05 -24.96 29.43
N LEU A 476 0.70 -23.71 29.72
CA LEU A 476 1.27 -22.54 29.06
C LEU A 476 2.05 -21.71 30.08
N GLU A 477 3.15 -21.13 29.62
CA GLU A 477 3.98 -20.19 30.35
C GLU A 477 4.01 -18.84 29.63
N ASP A 478 4.51 -17.79 30.29
CA ASP A 478 4.55 -16.44 29.73
C ASP A 478 5.36 -16.32 28.44
N SER A 479 6.34 -17.21 28.23
CA SER A 479 7.08 -17.33 26.96
C SER A 479 6.25 -17.85 25.79
N ASP A 480 5.12 -18.51 26.07
CA ASP A 480 4.31 -19.19 25.06
C ASP A 480 3.17 -18.30 24.52
N PHE A 481 2.79 -17.25 25.26
CA PHE A 481 1.66 -16.39 24.93
C PHE A 481 1.94 -15.42 23.76
N PHE A 482 0.87 -14.96 23.13
CA PHE A 482 0.92 -13.78 22.27
C PHE A 482 1.15 -12.54 23.12
N ARG A 483 1.99 -11.64 22.61
CA ARG A 483 2.30 -10.35 23.23
C ARG A 483 1.52 -9.25 22.52
N ILE A 484 0.70 -8.52 23.27
CA ILE A 484 -0.31 -7.58 22.75
C ILE A 484 -0.03 -6.19 23.31
N GLY A 485 -0.18 -5.18 22.46
CA GLY A 485 0.01 -3.77 22.80
C GLY A 485 0.91 -3.06 21.79
N GLY A 486 1.08 -1.76 21.95
CA GLY A 486 1.91 -0.93 21.08
C GLY A 486 1.38 -0.80 19.65
N ASN A 487 2.29 -0.66 18.69
CA ASN A 487 1.95 -0.33 17.29
C ASN A 487 1.48 -1.53 16.43
N LYS A 488 1.71 -2.77 16.88
CA LYS A 488 1.42 -3.96 16.06
C LYS A 488 0.01 -4.50 16.22
N PHE A 489 -0.60 -4.38 17.40
CA PHE A 489 -1.91 -4.97 17.71
C PHE A 489 -2.96 -3.92 18.04
N ILE A 490 -2.87 -3.33 19.24
CA ILE A 490 -3.84 -2.35 19.75
C ILE A 490 -3.06 -1.15 20.28
N ARG A 491 -3.15 -0.03 19.57
CA ARG A 491 -2.49 1.23 19.93
C ARG A 491 -3.18 1.86 21.15
N GLY A 492 -2.44 2.72 21.86
CA GLY A 492 -2.89 3.34 23.12
C GLY A 492 -2.41 2.62 24.37
N TYR A 493 -1.83 1.42 24.22
CA TYR A 493 -1.21 0.65 25.28
C TYR A 493 0.29 0.55 25.07
N ARG A 494 1.04 0.29 26.15
CA ARG A 494 2.50 0.08 26.06
C ARG A 494 2.80 -1.15 25.19
N ASN A 495 3.99 -1.17 24.60
CA ASN A 495 4.41 -2.29 23.78
C ASN A 495 4.38 -3.57 24.63
N GLU A 496 3.76 -4.63 24.10
CA GLU A 496 3.69 -5.95 24.76
C GLU A 496 3.10 -5.96 26.18
N GLN A 497 2.25 -4.98 26.52
CA GLN A 497 1.66 -4.84 27.85
C GLN A 497 0.82 -6.04 28.30
N PHE A 498 0.20 -6.78 27.38
CA PHE A 498 -0.67 -7.91 27.71
C PHE A 498 -0.16 -9.21 27.09
N LEU A 499 -0.32 -10.29 27.85
CA LEU A 499 -0.05 -11.67 27.41
C LEU A 499 -1.37 -12.41 27.25
N ALA A 500 -1.52 -13.15 26.16
CA ALA A 500 -2.75 -13.89 25.90
C ALA A 500 -2.52 -15.25 25.26
N SER A 501 -3.28 -16.25 25.71
CA SER A 501 -3.40 -17.50 24.98
C SER A 501 -4.36 -17.39 23.81
N ARG A 502 -5.41 -16.56 23.92
CA ARG A 502 -6.37 -16.27 22.85
C ARG A 502 -6.49 -14.78 22.64
N ILE A 503 -6.54 -14.37 21.39
CA ILE A 503 -6.67 -12.99 20.99
C ILE A 503 -7.59 -12.89 19.77
N ALA A 504 -8.40 -11.85 19.75
CA ALA A 504 -9.07 -11.37 18.54
C ALA A 504 -8.97 -9.85 18.51
N SER A 505 -8.53 -9.25 17.41
CA SER A 505 -8.42 -7.80 17.27
C SER A 505 -8.85 -7.33 15.88
N GLY A 506 -9.43 -6.14 15.84
CA GLY A 506 -9.78 -5.40 14.63
C GLY A 506 -9.11 -4.02 14.64
N ASN A 507 -8.65 -3.59 13.47
CA ASN A 507 -7.97 -2.32 13.25
C ASN A 507 -8.64 -1.63 12.06
N ALA A 508 -9.21 -0.45 12.25
CA ALA A 508 -9.78 0.35 11.18
C ALA A 508 -8.94 1.61 11.00
N GLU A 509 -8.46 1.88 9.78
CA GLU A 509 -7.74 3.10 9.45
C GLU A 509 -8.36 3.83 8.25
N LEU A 510 -8.45 5.14 8.34
CA LEU A 510 -8.73 6.04 7.22
C LEU A 510 -7.45 6.80 6.89
N ARG A 511 -6.94 6.60 5.68
CA ARG A 511 -5.64 7.12 5.23
C ARG A 511 -5.82 8.18 4.15
N TYR A 512 -5.01 9.23 4.21
CA TYR A 512 -4.89 10.28 3.20
C TYR A 512 -3.45 10.34 2.68
N SER A 513 -3.26 9.95 1.41
CA SER A 513 -1.95 9.92 0.76
C SER A 513 -1.44 11.32 0.46
N ILE A 514 -0.25 11.65 0.97
CA ILE A 514 0.43 12.93 0.74
C ILE A 514 1.51 12.78 -0.35
N SER A 515 2.16 11.61 -0.42
CA SER A 515 3.17 11.26 -1.43
C SER A 515 3.03 9.80 -1.87
N ARG A 516 3.94 9.29 -2.72
CA ARG A 516 3.93 7.88 -3.18
C ARG A 516 4.08 6.90 -2.01
N LYS A 517 4.84 7.24 -0.97
CA LYS A 517 5.08 6.39 0.21
C LYS A 517 4.64 7.01 1.54
N GLY A 518 4.06 8.22 1.53
CA GLY A 518 3.66 8.96 2.73
C GLY A 518 2.16 9.23 2.81
N PHE A 519 1.59 9.10 4.01
CA PHE A 519 0.18 9.32 4.27
C PHE A 519 -0.10 9.77 5.72
N LEU A 520 -1.17 10.55 5.90
CA LEU A 520 -1.81 10.76 7.20
C LEU A 520 -2.82 9.65 7.44
N PHE A 521 -3.08 9.31 8.69
CA PHE A 521 -4.13 8.35 9.03
C PHE A 521 -4.80 8.66 10.35
N GLY A 522 -6.11 8.42 10.41
CA GLY A 522 -6.86 8.26 11.66
C GLY A 522 -7.18 6.78 11.85
N PHE A 523 -7.20 6.31 13.09
CA PHE A 523 -7.43 4.90 13.38
C PHE A 523 -8.32 4.63 14.60
N PHE A 524 -8.92 3.45 14.60
CA PHE A 524 -9.60 2.85 15.73
C PHE A 524 -9.25 1.36 15.80
N ASP A 525 -8.77 0.94 16.96
CA ASP A 525 -8.33 -0.41 17.27
C ASP A 525 -9.22 -0.97 18.37
N ALA A 526 -9.61 -2.22 18.26
CA ALA A 526 -10.33 -2.93 19.30
C ALA A 526 -9.90 -4.39 19.35
N GLY A 527 -9.97 -5.01 20.51
CA GLY A 527 -9.70 -6.43 20.62
C GLY A 527 -10.03 -7.03 21.97
N TYR A 528 -10.09 -8.35 21.98
CA TYR A 528 -10.30 -9.18 23.14
C TYR A 528 -9.04 -10.00 23.38
N PHE A 529 -8.67 -10.17 24.64
CA PHE A 529 -7.63 -11.10 25.04
C PHE A 529 -8.12 -12.00 26.18
N PHE A 530 -7.59 -13.21 26.21
CA PHE A 530 -7.78 -14.17 27.30
C PHE A 530 -6.44 -14.81 27.66
N ARG A 531 -6.12 -14.77 28.96
CA ARG A 531 -5.01 -15.46 29.60
C ARG A 531 -5.59 -16.49 30.58
N PRO A 532 -5.27 -17.79 30.42
CA PRO A 532 -5.74 -18.81 31.34
C PRO A 532 -5.11 -18.62 32.71
N GLU A 533 -5.68 -19.29 33.71
CA GLU A 533 -5.09 -19.35 35.05
C GLU A 533 -3.71 -20.02 35.00
N ASP A 534 -2.77 -19.48 35.75
CA ASP A 534 -1.48 -20.10 36.03
C ASP A 534 -1.37 -20.43 37.51
N VAL A 535 -1.77 -21.66 37.84
CA VAL A 535 -1.77 -22.20 39.22
C VAL A 535 -0.38 -22.16 39.86
N ILE A 536 0.69 -22.33 39.05
CA ILE A 536 2.07 -22.41 39.56
C ILE A 536 2.55 -21.06 40.06
N ASN A 537 2.22 -20.02 39.30
CA ASN A 537 2.57 -18.64 39.62
C ASN A 537 1.46 -17.90 40.35
N ASN A 538 0.41 -18.61 40.76
CA ASN A 538 -0.76 -18.09 41.46
C ASN A 538 -1.42 -16.89 40.73
N TYR A 539 -1.49 -16.96 39.39
CA TYR A 539 -2.19 -15.97 38.58
C TYR A 539 -3.59 -16.47 38.22
N SER A 540 -4.62 -15.75 38.67
CA SER A 540 -5.99 -15.98 38.21
C SER A 540 -6.11 -15.78 36.69
N SER A 541 -7.07 -16.46 36.07
CA SER A 541 -7.42 -16.18 34.67
C SER A 541 -7.77 -14.71 34.47
N GLN A 542 -7.36 -14.14 33.33
CA GLN A 542 -7.60 -12.75 32.97
C GLN A 542 -8.23 -12.69 31.59
N SER A 543 -9.21 -11.81 31.43
CA SER A 543 -9.72 -11.46 30.11
C SER A 543 -10.21 -10.03 30.08
N GLY A 544 -10.24 -9.44 28.91
CA GLY A 544 -10.68 -8.07 28.76
C GLY A 544 -10.85 -7.65 27.32
N PHE A 545 -11.67 -6.63 27.14
CA PHE A 545 -11.76 -5.87 25.90
C PHE A 545 -10.88 -4.63 26.02
N LEU A 546 -10.07 -4.44 24.99
CA LEU A 546 -9.20 -3.29 24.79
C LEU A 546 -9.72 -2.51 23.58
N TYR A 547 -9.64 -1.20 23.65
CA TYR A 547 -9.79 -0.34 22.49
C TYR A 547 -8.79 0.80 22.58
N GLY A 548 -8.45 1.35 21.42
CA GLY A 548 -7.64 2.54 21.33
C GLY A 548 -7.86 3.26 20.01
N TYR A 549 -7.61 4.56 19.98
CA TYR A 549 -7.87 5.39 18.81
C TYR A 549 -6.91 6.55 18.76
N GLY A 550 -6.77 7.14 17.59
CA GLY A 550 -5.87 8.26 17.42
C GLY A 550 -5.59 8.57 15.97
N PHE A 551 -4.45 9.23 15.76
CA PHE A 551 -4.02 9.66 14.45
C PHE A 551 -2.50 9.54 14.32
N GLY A 552 -2.02 9.53 13.09
CA GLY A 552 -0.61 9.44 12.81
C GLY A 552 -0.25 9.88 11.41
N ILE A 553 1.05 9.87 11.16
CA ILE A 553 1.64 10.19 9.88
C ILE A 553 2.72 9.16 9.56
N ARG A 554 2.81 8.81 8.29
CA ARG A 554 3.90 8.04 7.72
C ARG A 554 4.58 8.90 6.66
N LEU A 555 5.90 9.04 6.77
CA LEU A 555 6.73 9.86 5.89
C LEU A 555 7.87 9.03 5.32
N GLU A 556 8.20 9.31 4.06
CA GLU A 556 9.43 8.80 3.43
C GLU A 556 10.60 9.69 3.85
N SER A 557 11.69 9.07 4.29
CA SER A 557 12.95 9.73 4.63
C SER A 557 14.11 9.03 3.92
N SER A 558 15.29 9.64 3.94
CA SER A 558 16.53 9.01 3.43
C SER A 558 16.92 7.75 4.20
N LEU A 559 16.42 7.59 5.43
CA LEU A 559 16.66 6.43 6.31
C LEU A 559 15.57 5.35 6.17
N GLY A 560 14.59 5.54 5.29
CA GLY A 560 13.43 4.64 5.14
C GLY A 560 12.12 5.30 5.54
N ILE A 561 11.10 4.48 5.83
CA ILE A 561 9.75 4.96 6.13
C ILE A 561 9.60 5.16 7.65
N ILE A 562 9.34 6.40 8.06
CA ILE A 562 9.13 6.78 9.46
C ILE A 562 7.63 6.92 9.72
N GLY A 563 7.14 6.21 10.73
CA GLY A 563 5.78 6.31 11.23
C GLY A 563 5.74 6.90 12.64
N VAL A 564 4.87 7.89 12.85
CA VAL A 564 4.56 8.44 14.17
C VAL A 564 3.05 8.38 14.36
N SER A 565 2.61 7.87 15.50
CA SER A 565 1.19 7.87 15.87
C SER A 565 1.01 8.32 17.31
N TYR A 566 -0.01 9.14 17.52
CA TYR A 566 -0.55 9.46 18.84
C TYR A 566 -1.78 8.60 19.09
N ALA A 567 -1.83 7.91 20.24
CA ALA A 567 -2.85 6.94 20.55
C ALA A 567 -3.37 7.07 21.98
N LEU A 568 -4.68 7.00 22.15
CA LEU A 568 -5.36 6.93 23.44
C LEU A 568 -5.92 5.52 23.62
N GLY A 569 -5.65 4.90 24.76
CA GLY A 569 -6.23 3.63 25.18
C GLY A 569 -7.52 3.83 25.99
N LYS A 570 -7.98 2.74 26.58
CA LYS A 570 -9.11 2.74 27.52
C LYS A 570 -8.70 3.51 28.79
N ASP A 571 -9.59 4.39 29.24
CA ASP A 571 -9.44 5.22 30.45
C ASP A 571 -8.33 6.30 30.40
N ASP A 572 -7.70 6.51 29.23
CA ASP A 572 -6.71 7.58 29.06
C ASP A 572 -7.35 8.97 28.88
N GLY A 573 -6.82 9.97 29.58
CA GLY A 573 -7.09 11.37 29.29
C GLY A 573 -6.30 11.85 28.06
N ILE A 574 -6.67 13.01 27.51
CA ILE A 574 -6.00 13.60 26.32
C ILE A 574 -4.51 13.88 26.56
N LEU A 575 -4.05 14.01 27.82
CA LEU A 575 -2.63 14.21 28.13
C LEU A 575 -1.88 12.91 28.37
N ASP A 576 -2.59 11.78 28.52
CA ASP A 576 -2.01 10.48 28.85
C ASP A 576 -1.75 9.62 27.61
N GLY A 577 -1.95 10.17 26.41
CA GLY A 577 -1.80 9.42 25.17
C GLY A 577 -0.36 9.06 24.87
N LYS A 578 -0.22 7.93 24.19
CA LYS A 578 1.06 7.28 23.91
C LYS A 578 1.49 7.74 22.53
N ILE A 579 2.71 8.25 22.44
CA ILE A 579 3.36 8.50 21.15
C ILE A 579 4.16 7.25 20.81
N ASN A 580 3.76 6.59 19.73
CA ASN A 580 4.52 5.49 19.20
C ASN A 580 5.31 5.97 17.98
N PHE A 581 6.61 5.73 18.03
CA PHE A 581 7.52 5.93 16.91
C PHE A 581 7.89 4.56 16.33
N GLY A 582 7.85 4.44 15.01
CA GLY A 582 8.24 3.22 14.31
C GLY A 582 9.01 3.54 13.05
N LEU A 583 10.20 2.96 12.92
CA LEU A 583 10.86 2.81 11.63
C LEU A 583 10.33 1.53 11.00
N ILE A 584 9.76 1.65 9.80
CA ILE A 584 9.32 0.49 9.04
C ILE A 584 10.49 0.13 8.14
N ASN A 585 11.20 -0.92 8.54
CA ASN A 585 12.22 -1.56 7.73
C ASN A 585 11.64 -2.87 7.15
N ASP A 586 12.13 -3.27 5.99
CA ASP A 586 11.50 -4.23 5.09
C ASP A 586 11.72 -5.68 5.54
N PHE A 587 10.87 -6.22 6.44
CA PHE A 587 10.64 -7.68 6.54
C PHE A 587 9.31 -8.08 7.21
#